data_AF-A0AAE3N3C0-F1
#
_entry.id   AF-A0AAE3N3C0-F1
#
_cell.length_a   1.000
_cell.length_b   1.000
_cell.length_c   1.000
_cell.angle_alpha   90.00
_cell.angle_beta   90.00
_cell.angle_gamma   90.00
#
_symmetry.space_group_name_H-M   'P 1'
#
loop_
_entity.id
_entity.type
_entity.pdbx_description
1 polymer ?
#
loop_
_entity_poly.entity_id
_entity_poly.type
_entity_poly.pdbx_seq_one_letter_code
_entity_poly.pdbx_strand_id
1 'polypeptide(L)'
;MALPIIGADERLAQRKGIKGVIFGRSGIGKTSLLWTLNASTTLFIDLEAGDLAVEGLEIDTLRPRTWKECRDFAVFIGGPNPALREDQPYSQAHFDEVCGRYGDQAVIGKYETVFIDSITVAGRLCFQWCRGQPEATSEKTGKPDIRGAYGLHGREMIACQTLNLWLYPAKDRSGRLDLVEPPHLGRLMEKIQRPARPASERLSWPPVIPADPAAETASPTQSTLQN
;
A
#
# COMPACT_ATOMS: atom_id res chain seq x y z
N MET A 1 27.58 -2.65 -20.02
CA MET A 1 26.18 -2.63 -19.56
C MET A 1 25.54 -1.35 -20.07
N ALA A 2 24.40 -1.44 -20.75
CA ALA A 2 23.67 -0.25 -21.23
C ALA A 2 22.95 0.42 -20.05
N LEU A 3 22.81 1.75 -20.10
CA LEU A 3 21.97 2.48 -19.16
C LEU A 3 20.52 1.92 -19.26
N PRO A 4 19.88 1.51 -18.15
CA PRO A 4 18.53 0.91 -18.16
C PRO A 4 17.46 1.99 -18.33
N ILE A 5 17.47 2.69 -19.47
CA ILE A 5 16.49 3.71 -19.81
C ILE A 5 15.25 3.02 -20.37
N ILE A 6 14.12 3.20 -19.70
CA ILE A 6 12.81 2.73 -20.16
C ILE A 6 12.27 3.74 -21.17
N GLY A 7 11.94 3.27 -22.38
CA GLY A 7 11.38 4.10 -23.44
C GLY A 7 10.01 4.70 -23.09
N ALA A 8 9.57 5.72 -23.83
CA ALA A 8 8.25 6.33 -23.61
C ALA A 8 7.11 5.32 -23.82
N ASP A 9 7.19 4.53 -24.89
CA ASP A 9 6.19 3.50 -25.22
C ASP A 9 6.18 2.38 -24.19
N GLU A 10 7.36 1.92 -23.77
CA GLU A 10 7.51 0.91 -22.72
C GLU A 10 6.92 1.40 -21.39
N ARG A 11 7.20 2.65 -21.01
CA ARG A 11 6.63 3.30 -19.81
C ARG A 11 5.11 3.42 -19.88
N LEU A 12 4.54 3.67 -21.07
CA LEU A 12 3.09 3.76 -21.28
C LEU A 12 2.42 2.38 -21.29
N ALA A 13 3.12 1.34 -21.77
CA ALA A 13 2.64 -0.04 -21.78
C ALA A 13 2.64 -0.70 -20.39
N GLN A 14 3.46 -0.21 -19.46
CA GLN A 14 3.49 -0.72 -18.08
C GLN A 14 2.16 -0.48 -17.35
N ARG A 15 1.46 -1.58 -17.07
CA ARG A 15 0.26 -1.57 -16.23
C ARG A 15 0.65 -1.33 -14.78
N LYS A 16 0.02 -0.34 -14.15
CA LYS A 16 0.20 -0.05 -12.72
C LYS A 16 -0.92 -0.70 -11.92
N GLY A 17 -0.54 -1.50 -10.92
CA GLY A 17 -1.50 -2.09 -9.98
C GLY A 17 -2.18 -1.03 -9.11
N ILE A 18 -3.42 -1.31 -8.71
CA ILE A 18 -4.21 -0.47 -7.80
C ILE A 18 -3.94 -0.95 -6.38
N LYS A 19 -3.66 -0.01 -5.47
CA LYS A 19 -3.47 -0.29 -4.04
C LYS A 19 -4.45 0.56 -3.25
N GLY A 20 -5.38 -0.10 -2.56
CA GLY A 20 -6.43 0.52 -1.79
C GLY A 20 -6.44 0.03 -0.35
N VAL A 21 -6.95 0.86 0.56
CA VAL A 21 -7.22 0.50 1.94
C VAL A 21 -8.62 0.96 2.28
N ILE A 22 -9.40 0.10 2.95
CA ILE A 22 -10.81 0.34 3.27
C ILE A 22 -10.93 0.56 4.77
N PHE A 23 -11.50 1.70 5.16
CA PHE A 23 -11.75 2.05 6.56
C PHE A 23 -13.23 2.14 6.85
N GLY A 24 -13.61 1.79 8.07
CA GLY A 24 -14.98 1.91 8.53
C GLY A 24 -15.21 1.14 9.82
N ARG A 25 -16.26 1.54 10.55
CA ARG A 25 -16.67 0.90 11.81
C ARG A 25 -16.93 -0.61 11.61
N SER A 26 -16.91 -1.37 12.70
CA SER A 26 -17.33 -2.78 12.65
C SER A 26 -18.77 -2.88 12.15
N GLY A 27 -19.08 -3.93 11.37
CA GLY A 27 -20.42 -4.18 10.82
C GLY A 27 -20.85 -3.28 9.66
N ILE A 28 -20.03 -2.33 9.19
CA ILE A 28 -20.42 -1.40 8.10
C ILE A 28 -20.42 -2.02 6.69
N GLY A 29 -20.05 -3.30 6.55
CA GLY A 29 -20.03 -4.01 5.27
C GLY A 29 -18.71 -3.95 4.49
N LYS A 30 -17.56 -3.76 5.17
CA LYS A 30 -16.22 -3.77 4.51
C LYS A 30 -15.96 -5.08 3.77
N THR A 31 -16.16 -6.20 4.46
CA THR A 31 -15.96 -7.56 3.92
C THR A 31 -16.98 -7.88 2.84
N SER A 32 -18.22 -7.39 2.97
CA SER A 32 -19.28 -7.57 1.97
C SER A 32 -18.94 -6.95 0.61
N LEU A 33 -17.93 -6.07 0.51
CA LEU A 33 -17.44 -5.57 -0.77
C LEU A 33 -16.80 -6.66 -1.65
N LEU A 34 -16.45 -7.83 -1.10
CA LEU A 34 -16.01 -9.00 -1.87
C LEU A 34 -17.05 -9.43 -2.91
N TRP A 35 -18.35 -9.31 -2.60
CA TRP A 35 -19.44 -9.58 -3.55
C TRP A 35 -19.46 -8.66 -4.77
N THR A 36 -18.70 -7.57 -4.74
CA THR A 36 -18.60 -6.60 -5.83
C THR A 36 -17.38 -6.82 -6.73
N LEU A 37 -16.63 -7.90 -6.48
CA LEU A 37 -15.46 -8.33 -7.25
C LEU A 37 -15.76 -9.62 -8.01
N ASN A 38 -14.94 -9.96 -9.00
CA ASN A 38 -15.01 -11.25 -9.68
C ASN A 38 -14.35 -12.31 -8.80
N ALA A 39 -15.14 -13.21 -8.22
CA ALA A 39 -14.66 -14.25 -7.31
C ALA A 39 -13.62 -15.19 -7.94
N SER A 40 -13.76 -15.53 -9.23
CA SER A 40 -12.86 -16.45 -9.93
C SER A 40 -11.44 -15.90 -10.13
N THR A 41 -11.28 -14.57 -10.09
CA THR A 41 -10.00 -13.88 -10.24
C THR A 41 -9.61 -13.08 -8.99
N THR A 42 -10.31 -13.28 -7.86
CA THR A 42 -10.00 -12.63 -6.59
C THR A 42 -9.54 -13.66 -5.57
N LEU A 43 -8.37 -13.41 -5.00
CA LEU A 43 -7.88 -14.16 -3.84
C LEU A 43 -8.29 -13.43 -2.56
N PHE A 44 -9.03 -14.10 -1.68
CA PHE A 44 -9.37 -13.57 -0.36
C PHE A 44 -8.35 -14.03 0.69
N ILE A 45 -7.76 -13.09 1.43
CA ILE A 45 -6.92 -13.38 2.59
C ILE A 45 -7.70 -13.03 3.85
N ASP A 46 -8.20 -14.04 4.54
CA ASP A 46 -9.05 -13.95 5.71
C ASP A 46 -8.25 -14.23 7.00
N LEU A 47 -7.91 -13.16 7.70
CA LEU A 47 -7.28 -13.17 9.01
C LEU A 47 -8.29 -13.10 10.15
N GLU A 48 -9.49 -12.56 9.94
CA GLU A 48 -10.51 -12.47 11.00
C GLU A 48 -11.20 -13.81 11.27
N ALA A 49 -11.12 -14.76 10.32
CA ALA A 49 -11.88 -16.01 10.30
C ALA A 49 -13.40 -15.76 10.35
N GLY A 50 -13.84 -14.65 9.76
CA GLY A 50 -15.19 -14.13 9.83
C GLY A 50 -15.99 -14.40 8.55
N ASP A 51 -16.35 -15.66 8.30
CA ASP A 51 -17.00 -16.07 7.05
C ASP A 51 -18.42 -15.55 6.86
N LEU A 52 -19.08 -15.09 7.93
CA LEU A 52 -20.51 -14.73 7.90
C LEU A 52 -20.84 -13.63 6.88
N ALA A 53 -19.91 -12.70 6.60
CA ALA A 53 -20.15 -11.63 5.64
C ALA A 53 -20.07 -12.09 4.16
N VAL A 54 -19.50 -13.27 3.92
CA VAL A 54 -19.25 -13.85 2.60
C VAL A 54 -19.76 -15.30 2.51
N GLU A 55 -20.67 -15.68 3.39
CA GLU A 55 -21.27 -17.00 3.38
C GLU A 55 -21.96 -17.27 2.03
N GLY A 56 -21.61 -18.40 1.40
CA GLY A 56 -22.11 -18.78 0.08
C GLY A 56 -21.36 -18.15 -1.11
N LEU A 57 -20.35 -17.30 -0.89
CA LEU A 57 -19.48 -16.80 -1.95
C LEU A 57 -18.42 -17.86 -2.29
N GLU A 58 -18.45 -18.36 -3.53
CA GLU A 58 -17.43 -19.29 -4.04
C GLU A 58 -16.14 -18.53 -4.39
N ILE A 59 -15.30 -18.28 -3.38
CA ILE A 59 -14.04 -17.54 -3.52
C ILE A 59 -12.86 -18.30 -2.90
N ASP A 60 -11.75 -18.33 -3.62
CA ASP A 60 -10.50 -18.92 -3.12
C ASP A 60 -9.98 -18.10 -1.93
N THR A 61 -9.71 -18.78 -0.82
CA THR A 61 -9.40 -18.14 0.47
C THR A 61 -8.13 -18.70 1.11
N LEU A 62 -7.26 -17.80 1.60
CA LEU A 62 -6.11 -18.11 2.44
C LEU A 62 -6.33 -17.56 3.85
N ARG A 63 -5.97 -18.35 4.88
CA ARG A 63 -6.18 -17.97 6.29
C ARG A 63 -4.90 -18.02 7.11
N PRO A 64 -4.00 -17.01 6.99
CA PRO A 64 -2.83 -16.95 7.83
C PRO A 64 -3.20 -16.70 9.29
N ARG A 65 -2.57 -17.44 10.20
CA ARG A 65 -2.80 -17.39 11.65
C ARG A 65 -1.63 -16.80 12.43
N THR A 66 -0.46 -16.70 11.80
CA THR A 66 0.75 -16.21 12.44
C THR A 66 1.35 -15.03 11.66
N TRP A 67 2.13 -14.18 12.34
CA TRP A 67 2.86 -13.12 11.65
C TRP A 67 3.82 -13.67 10.59
N LYS A 68 4.43 -14.83 10.85
CA LYS A 68 5.29 -15.51 9.88
C LYS A 68 4.52 -15.86 8.61
N GLU A 69 3.35 -16.49 8.74
CA GLU A 69 2.51 -16.81 7.57
C GLU A 69 2.10 -15.56 6.80
N CYS A 70 1.76 -14.46 7.47
CA CYS A 70 1.49 -13.19 6.80
C CYS A 70 2.68 -12.73 5.94
N ARG A 71 3.91 -12.82 6.46
CA ARG A 71 5.13 -12.48 5.71
C ARG A 71 5.40 -13.44 4.57
N ASP A 72 5.21 -14.74 4.81
CA ASP A 72 5.40 -15.79 3.81
C ASP A 72 4.42 -15.56 2.63
N PHE A 73 3.14 -15.32 2.88
CA PHE A 73 2.18 -15.02 1.81
C PHE A 73 2.46 -13.69 1.13
N ALA A 74 2.89 -12.66 1.87
CA ALA A 74 3.24 -11.37 1.27
C ALA A 74 4.42 -11.50 0.29
N VAL A 75 5.48 -12.25 0.63
CA VAL A 75 6.58 -12.51 -0.32
C VAL A 75 6.15 -13.43 -1.45
N PHE A 76 5.32 -14.44 -1.18
CA PHE A 76 4.82 -15.35 -2.21
C PHE A 76 3.93 -14.64 -3.23
N ILE A 77 3.14 -13.65 -2.81
CA ILE A 77 2.27 -12.89 -3.73
C ILE A 77 3.05 -11.75 -4.39
N GLY A 78 3.87 -11.01 -3.63
CA GLY A 78 4.55 -9.81 -4.11
C GLY A 78 5.87 -10.07 -4.82
N GLY A 79 6.44 -11.26 -4.68
CA GLY A 79 7.81 -11.57 -5.09
C GLY A 79 8.86 -11.04 -4.11
N PRO A 80 10.14 -11.38 -4.35
CA PRO A 80 11.26 -10.94 -3.53
C PRO A 80 11.57 -9.46 -3.76
N ASN A 81 12.11 -8.80 -2.74
CA ASN A 81 12.68 -7.46 -2.85
C ASN A 81 14.20 -7.55 -3.10
N PRO A 82 14.69 -7.20 -4.30
CA PRO A 82 16.10 -7.36 -4.66
C PRO A 82 17.05 -6.43 -3.89
N ALA A 83 16.52 -5.44 -3.17
CA ALA A 83 17.33 -4.55 -2.34
C ALA A 83 17.66 -5.15 -0.94
N LEU A 84 17.06 -6.28 -0.58
CA LEU A 84 17.22 -6.90 0.73
C LEU A 84 18.30 -7.98 0.70
N ARG A 85 19.03 -8.09 1.81
CA ARG A 85 20.03 -9.14 2.02
C ARG A 85 19.35 -10.49 2.28
N GLU A 86 20.05 -11.59 2.04
CA GLU A 86 19.51 -12.95 2.17
C GLU A 86 18.92 -13.24 3.56
N ASP A 87 19.52 -12.69 4.62
CA ASP A 87 19.09 -12.88 6.01
C ASP A 87 17.81 -12.11 6.39
N GLN A 88 17.33 -11.22 5.51
CA GLN A 88 16.19 -10.35 5.80
C GLN A 88 14.87 -10.95 5.29
N PRO A 89 13.74 -10.70 6.00
CA PRO A 89 12.42 -11.00 5.45
C PRO A 89 12.21 -10.34 4.09
N TYR A 90 11.48 -11.02 3.20
CA TYR A 90 11.21 -10.61 1.81
C TYR A 90 12.41 -10.61 0.86
N SER A 91 13.56 -11.15 1.27
CA SER A 91 14.72 -11.38 0.39
C SER A 91 14.45 -12.45 -0.66
N GLN A 92 15.37 -12.59 -1.62
CA GLN A 92 15.34 -13.70 -2.59
C GLN A 92 15.37 -15.06 -1.88
N ALA A 93 16.24 -15.23 -0.89
CA ALA A 93 16.33 -16.47 -0.12
C ALA A 93 15.02 -16.79 0.62
N HIS A 94 14.35 -15.78 1.21
CA HIS A 94 13.04 -15.96 1.83
C HIS A 94 11.97 -16.37 0.80
N PHE A 95 11.98 -15.75 -0.39
CA PHE A 95 11.07 -16.12 -1.46
C PHE A 95 11.28 -17.56 -1.93
N ASP A 96 12.53 -17.96 -2.17
CA ASP A 96 12.87 -19.31 -2.61
C ASP A 96 12.47 -20.37 -1.57
N GLU A 97 12.69 -20.08 -0.28
CA GLU A 97 12.24 -20.93 0.83
C GLU A 97 10.71 -21.10 0.83
N VAL A 98 9.97 -20.00 0.63
CA VAL A 98 8.51 -20.02 0.59
C VAL A 98 7.99 -20.75 -0.65
N CYS A 99 8.58 -20.55 -1.82
CA CYS A 99 8.26 -21.31 -3.03
C CYS A 99 8.56 -22.81 -2.85
N GLY A 100 9.64 -23.17 -2.16
CA GLY A 100 9.91 -24.56 -1.79
C GLY A 100 8.81 -25.19 -0.92
N ARG A 101 8.12 -24.40 -0.09
CA ARG A 101 7.03 -24.86 0.79
C ARG A 101 5.64 -24.79 0.15
N TYR A 102 5.33 -23.73 -0.57
CA TYR A 102 3.99 -23.47 -1.14
C TYR A 102 3.87 -23.91 -2.60
N GLY A 103 4.98 -24.24 -3.26
CA GLY A 103 5.02 -24.63 -4.66
C GLY A 103 5.24 -23.44 -5.60
N ASP A 104 4.88 -23.66 -6.87
CA ASP A 104 5.09 -22.67 -7.93
C ASP A 104 4.22 -21.42 -7.71
N GLN A 105 4.86 -20.25 -7.74
CA GLN A 105 4.18 -18.95 -7.64
C GLN A 105 3.17 -18.71 -8.78
N ALA A 106 3.31 -19.42 -9.92
CA ALA A 106 2.40 -19.33 -11.06
C ALA A 106 0.93 -19.55 -10.69
N VAL A 107 0.64 -20.28 -9.59
CA VAL A 107 -0.73 -20.47 -9.08
C VAL A 107 -1.41 -19.15 -8.70
N ILE A 108 -0.64 -18.13 -8.32
CA ILE A 108 -1.16 -16.79 -7.99
C ILE A 108 -1.49 -16.00 -9.27
N GLY A 109 -0.91 -16.37 -10.41
CA GLY A 109 -1.07 -15.66 -11.68
C GLY A 109 -2.51 -15.62 -12.23
N LYS A 110 -3.41 -16.48 -11.73
CA LYS A 110 -4.84 -16.44 -12.08
C LYS A 110 -5.62 -15.30 -11.38
N TYR A 111 -5.06 -14.74 -10.30
CA TYR A 111 -5.73 -13.71 -9.52
C TYR A 111 -5.31 -12.32 -9.98
N GLU A 112 -6.30 -11.49 -10.30
CA GLU A 112 -6.11 -10.07 -10.63
C GLU A 112 -6.20 -9.19 -9.38
N THR A 113 -6.93 -9.66 -8.37
CA THR A 113 -7.18 -8.92 -7.12
C THR A 113 -6.81 -9.78 -5.92
N VAL A 114 -6.14 -9.17 -4.94
CA VAL A 114 -5.94 -9.74 -3.61
C VAL A 114 -6.67 -8.86 -2.60
N PHE A 115 -7.68 -9.42 -1.94
CA PHE A 115 -8.47 -8.74 -0.92
C PHE A 115 -8.03 -9.25 0.46
N ILE A 116 -7.63 -8.36 1.36
CA ILE A 116 -7.08 -8.72 2.67
C ILE A 116 -8.01 -8.21 3.77
N ASP A 117 -8.57 -9.12 4.56
CA ASP A 117 -9.39 -8.80 5.73
C ASP A 117 -8.93 -9.57 6.98
N SER A 118 -8.42 -8.97 8.05
CA SER A 118 -8.25 -7.54 8.29
C SER A 118 -6.80 -7.16 8.55
N ILE A 119 -6.44 -5.96 8.09
CA ILE A 119 -5.18 -5.31 8.48
C ILE A 119 -5.06 -5.16 10.01
N THR A 120 -6.19 -5.10 10.71
CA THR A 120 -6.22 -5.03 12.18
C THR A 120 -5.75 -6.33 12.82
N VAL A 121 -6.18 -7.50 12.32
CA VAL A 121 -5.64 -8.79 12.79
C VAL A 121 -4.17 -8.91 12.43
N ALA A 122 -3.78 -8.58 11.20
CA ALA A 122 -2.38 -8.62 10.78
C ALA A 122 -1.49 -7.77 11.71
N GLY A 123 -1.96 -6.57 12.05
CA GLY A 123 -1.30 -5.69 13.01
C GLY A 123 -1.18 -6.30 14.41
N ARG A 124 -2.22 -6.97 14.92
CA ARG A 124 -2.17 -7.67 16.21
C ARG A 124 -1.17 -8.83 16.20
N LEU A 125 -1.18 -9.65 15.14
CA LEU A 125 -0.23 -10.76 14.98
C LEU A 125 1.21 -10.26 14.93
N CYS A 126 1.45 -9.20 14.15
CA CYS A 126 2.74 -8.52 14.08
C CYS A 126 3.19 -8.04 15.46
N PHE A 127 2.34 -7.27 16.15
CA PHE A 127 2.68 -6.71 17.46
C PHE A 127 2.96 -7.80 18.50
N GLN A 128 2.17 -8.88 18.50
CA GLN A 128 2.41 -10.03 19.38
C GLN A 128 3.77 -10.68 19.09
N TRP A 129 4.14 -10.85 17.82
CA TRP A 129 5.45 -11.36 17.43
C TRP A 129 6.58 -10.40 17.85
N CYS A 130 6.40 -9.08 17.66
CA CYS A 130 7.37 -8.05 18.04
C CYS A 130 7.67 -8.07 19.53
N ARG A 131 6.67 -8.30 20.40
CA ARG A 131 6.86 -8.39 21.86
C ARG A 131 7.75 -9.55 22.29
N GLY A 132 7.92 -10.58 21.45
CA GLY A 132 8.79 -11.72 21.71
C GLY A 132 10.21 -11.54 21.17
N GLN A 133 10.52 -10.42 20.50
CA GLN A 133 11.84 -10.21 19.92
C GLN A 133 12.83 -9.61 20.94
N PRO A 134 14.15 -9.82 20.74
CA PRO A 134 15.18 -9.26 21.61
C PRO A 134 15.08 -7.74 21.76
N GLU A 135 14.74 -7.01 20.68
CA GLU A 135 14.61 -5.53 20.75
C GLU A 135 13.42 -5.05 21.60
N ALA A 136 12.49 -5.95 21.94
CA ALA A 136 11.38 -5.68 22.86
C ALA A 136 11.72 -6.06 24.31
N THR A 137 13.01 -6.25 24.63
CA THR A 137 13.49 -6.53 25.99
C THR A 137 14.57 -5.52 26.37
N SER A 138 14.46 -4.97 27.58
CA SER A 138 15.45 -4.02 28.10
C SER A 138 16.76 -4.74 28.43
N GLU A 139 17.86 -4.40 27.76
CA GLU A 139 19.20 -4.93 28.07
C GLU A 139 19.62 -4.67 29.53
N LYS A 140 19.20 -3.53 30.10
CA LYS A 140 19.56 -3.12 31.46
C LYS A 140 18.80 -3.88 32.54
N THR A 141 17.54 -4.23 32.29
CA THR A 141 16.63 -4.74 33.34
C THR A 141 16.09 -6.14 33.06
N GLY A 142 16.26 -6.66 31.84
CA GLY A 142 15.67 -7.91 31.38
C GLY A 142 14.14 -7.88 31.26
N LYS A 143 13.50 -6.73 31.55
CA LYS A 143 12.04 -6.59 31.52
C LYS A 143 11.54 -6.29 30.10
N PRO A 144 10.28 -6.63 29.77
CA PRO A 144 9.69 -6.26 28.50
C PRO A 144 9.73 -4.74 28.27
N ASP A 145 10.28 -4.33 27.13
CA ASP A 145 10.28 -2.95 26.63
C ASP A 145 9.21 -2.78 25.56
N ILE A 146 8.10 -2.18 25.97
CA ILE A 146 6.97 -1.92 25.07
C ILE A 146 7.32 -0.89 23.99
N ARG A 147 8.25 0.03 24.25
CA ARG A 147 8.67 1.04 23.26
C ARG A 147 9.46 0.39 22.15
N GLY A 148 10.39 -0.51 22.51
CA GLY A 148 11.11 -1.37 21.57
C GLY A 148 10.15 -2.20 20.70
N ALA A 149 9.13 -2.81 21.33
CA ALA A 149 8.09 -3.56 20.62
C ALA A 149 7.32 -2.71 19.60
N TYR A 150 6.88 -1.50 19.97
CA TYR A 150 6.18 -0.59 19.05
C TYR A 150 7.10 -0.09 17.93
N GLY A 151 8.37 0.20 18.25
CA GLY A 151 9.36 0.60 17.25
C GLY A 151 9.59 -0.49 16.20
N LEU A 152 9.69 -1.75 16.64
CA LEU A 152 9.80 -2.90 15.73
C LEU A 152 8.50 -3.13 14.95
N HIS A 153 7.34 -3.06 15.60
CA HIS A 153 6.04 -3.20 14.96
C HIS A 153 5.83 -2.19 13.82
N GLY A 154 6.22 -0.94 14.03
CA GLY A 154 6.18 0.08 12.98
C GLY A 154 7.06 -0.29 11.77
N ARG A 155 8.29 -0.79 12.00
CA ARG A 155 9.18 -1.23 10.91
C ARG A 155 8.62 -2.43 10.15
N GLU A 156 8.13 -3.44 10.87
CA GLU A 156 7.54 -4.64 10.28
C GLU A 156 6.29 -4.32 9.46
N MET A 157 5.38 -3.48 9.98
CA MET A 157 4.16 -3.10 9.27
C MET A 157 4.43 -2.19 8.07
N ILE A 158 5.50 -1.39 8.09
CA ILE A 158 5.94 -0.63 6.90
C ILE A 158 6.54 -1.57 5.85
N ALA A 159 7.31 -2.58 6.24
CA ALA A 159 7.87 -3.55 5.29
C ALA A 159 6.78 -4.46 4.68
N CYS A 160 5.76 -4.82 5.46
CA CYS A 160 4.62 -5.63 5.02
C CYS A 160 3.63 -4.84 4.13
N GLN A 161 3.71 -3.51 4.12
CA GLN A 161 2.86 -2.67 3.29
C GLN A 161 3.71 -2.00 2.22
N THR A 162 3.31 -2.09 0.96
CA THR A 162 3.82 -1.12 -0.04
C THR A 162 3.23 0.25 0.23
N LEU A 163 3.79 0.98 1.20
CA LEU A 163 3.33 2.30 1.61
C LEU A 163 3.95 3.41 0.78
N ASN A 164 3.19 4.50 0.66
CA ASN A 164 3.74 5.79 0.30
C ASN A 164 4.24 6.51 1.57
N LEU A 165 5.09 7.52 1.36
CA LEU A 165 5.93 8.18 2.37
C LEU A 165 5.18 8.97 3.50
N TRP A 166 3.84 8.99 3.55
CA TRP A 166 3.11 10.02 4.32
C TRP A 166 2.10 9.53 5.36
N LEU A 167 2.06 8.23 5.69
CA LEU A 167 1.28 7.70 6.82
C LEU A 167 -0.23 8.14 6.83
N TYR A 168 -0.91 8.02 5.66
CA TYR A 168 -2.37 8.13 5.31
C TYR A 168 -2.85 9.41 4.57
N PRO A 169 -4.00 9.44 3.82
CA PRO A 169 -4.83 8.38 3.22
C PRO A 169 -4.63 8.29 1.67
N ALA A 170 -5.36 7.42 0.97
CA ALA A 170 -5.17 7.13 -0.45
C ALA A 170 -5.01 8.38 -1.34
N LYS A 171 -3.87 8.50 -2.02
CA LYS A 171 -3.68 9.49 -3.10
C LYS A 171 -4.21 8.86 -4.37
N ASP A 172 -5.37 9.33 -4.86
CA ASP A 172 -5.77 9.00 -6.23
C ASP A 172 -4.77 9.63 -7.20
N ARG A 173 -3.84 8.81 -7.71
CA ARG A 173 -2.91 9.22 -8.78
C ARG A 173 -3.49 8.97 -10.16
N SER A 174 -4.67 8.34 -10.23
CA SER A 174 -5.38 8.09 -11.48
C SER A 174 -5.99 9.40 -12.01
N GLY A 175 -6.50 10.24 -11.11
CA GLY A 175 -7.23 11.46 -11.46
C GLY A 175 -8.59 11.15 -12.11
N ARG A 176 -9.15 9.98 -11.80
CA ARG A 176 -10.36 9.43 -12.44
C ARG A 176 -11.50 9.24 -11.46
N LEU A 177 -11.23 9.25 -10.17
CA LEU A 177 -12.25 9.07 -9.14
C LEU A 177 -12.92 10.40 -8.80
N ASP A 178 -14.21 10.34 -8.48
CA ASP A 178 -14.93 11.44 -7.87
C ASP A 178 -14.71 11.42 -6.35
N LEU A 179 -15.10 12.51 -5.68
CA LEU A 179 -14.93 12.65 -4.23
C LEU A 179 -15.73 11.59 -3.44
N VAL A 180 -16.85 11.13 -4.00
CA VAL A 180 -17.69 10.06 -3.46
C VAL A 180 -18.01 9.08 -4.58
N GLU A 181 -17.76 7.80 -4.33
CA GLU A 181 -18.08 6.71 -5.24
C GLU A 181 -19.09 5.76 -4.59
N PRO A 182 -19.93 5.06 -5.37
CA PRO A 182 -20.72 3.95 -4.87
C PRO A 182 -19.82 2.86 -4.25
N PRO A 183 -20.27 2.13 -3.21
CA PRO A 183 -19.50 1.09 -2.54
C PRO A 183 -19.43 -0.19 -3.40
N HIS A 184 -18.73 -0.12 -4.53
CA HIS A 184 -18.56 -1.23 -5.48
C HIS A 184 -17.12 -1.26 -6.02
N LEU A 185 -16.31 -2.19 -5.50
CA LEU A 185 -14.88 -2.22 -5.79
C LEU A 185 -14.58 -2.57 -7.24
N GLY A 186 -15.30 -3.52 -7.86
CA GLY A 186 -15.11 -3.85 -9.27
C GLY A 186 -15.26 -2.62 -10.19
N ARG A 187 -16.38 -1.90 -10.08
CA ARG A 187 -16.62 -0.65 -10.81
C ARG A 187 -15.58 0.43 -10.51
N LEU A 188 -15.14 0.55 -9.26
CA LEU A 188 -14.12 1.52 -8.87
C LEU A 188 -12.76 1.19 -9.54
N MET A 189 -12.37 -0.08 -9.54
CA MET A 189 -11.15 -0.55 -10.21
C MET A 189 -11.22 -0.37 -11.73
N GLU A 190 -12.35 -0.73 -12.35
CA GLU A 190 -12.60 -0.47 -13.77
C GLU A 190 -12.46 1.02 -14.10
N LYS A 191 -13.04 1.90 -13.27
CA LYS A 191 -12.94 3.36 -13.44
C LYS A 191 -11.50 3.84 -13.39
N ILE A 192 -10.69 3.31 -12.46
CA ILE A 192 -9.26 3.65 -12.34
C ILE A 192 -8.45 3.18 -13.57
N GLN A 193 -8.80 2.05 -14.16
CA GLN A 193 -8.06 1.46 -15.28
C GLN A 193 -8.38 2.09 -16.65
N ARG A 194 -9.48 2.83 -16.79
CA ARG A 194 -9.84 3.53 -18.04
C ARG A 194 -8.74 4.50 -18.48
N PRO A 195 -8.62 4.85 -19.77
CA PRO A 195 -7.72 5.93 -20.19
C PRO A 195 -7.99 7.23 -19.39
N ALA A 196 -6.93 7.89 -18.92
CA ALA A 196 -7.07 9.17 -18.23
C ALA A 196 -7.51 10.25 -19.22
N ARG A 197 -8.17 11.32 -18.74
CA ARG A 197 -8.40 12.49 -19.58
C ARG A 197 -7.07 13.03 -20.12
N PRO A 198 -7.02 13.50 -21.37
CA PRO A 198 -5.82 14.10 -21.95
C PRO A 198 -5.21 15.14 -21.02
N ALA A 199 -3.87 15.24 -21.01
CA ALA A 199 -3.18 16.23 -20.18
C ALA A 199 -3.63 17.67 -20.51
N SER A 200 -3.97 17.94 -21.77
CA SER A 200 -4.51 19.21 -22.25
C SER A 200 -5.81 19.63 -21.56
N GLU A 201 -6.63 18.68 -21.11
CA GLU A 201 -7.88 18.95 -20.39
C GLU A 201 -7.68 19.08 -18.88
N ARG A 202 -6.53 18.63 -18.36
CA ARG A 202 -6.25 18.56 -16.91
C ARG A 202 -5.23 19.60 -16.44
N LEU A 203 -4.37 20.10 -17.32
CA LEU A 203 -3.30 21.03 -16.99
C LEU A 203 -3.67 22.44 -17.45
N SER A 204 -3.97 23.32 -16.50
CA SER A 204 -4.02 24.76 -16.75
C SER A 204 -2.69 25.37 -16.36
N TRP A 205 -1.99 25.99 -17.32
CA TRP A 205 -0.79 26.76 -17.06
C TRP A 205 -1.19 28.23 -16.94
N PRO A 206 -1.13 28.85 -15.76
CA PRO A 206 -1.29 30.30 -15.70
C PRO A 206 -0.17 30.93 -16.54
N PRO A 207 -0.45 32.01 -17.29
CA PRO A 207 0.59 32.74 -17.99
C PRO A 207 1.62 33.21 -16.96
N VAL A 208 2.89 32.86 -17.18
CA VAL A 208 3.99 33.42 -16.39
C VAL A 208 4.12 34.88 -16.83
N ILE A 209 3.59 35.79 -16.03
CA ILE A 209 3.87 37.22 -16.18
C ILE A 209 5.30 37.40 -15.68
N PRO A 210 6.27 37.78 -16.54
CA PRO A 210 7.61 38.11 -16.07
C PRO A 210 7.47 39.21 -15.02
N ALA A 211 8.05 39.03 -13.84
CA ALA A 211 8.12 40.11 -12.86
C ALA A 211 8.81 41.30 -13.54
N ASP A 212 8.13 42.45 -13.55
CA ASP A 212 8.70 43.68 -14.10
C ASP A 212 9.92 44.05 -13.24
N PRO A 213 11.16 43.99 -13.78
CA PRO A 213 12.36 44.26 -12.99
C PRO A 213 12.41 45.71 -12.46
N ALA A 214 11.51 46.58 -12.90
CA ALA A 214 11.41 47.97 -12.45
C ALA A 214 10.68 48.17 -11.11
N ALA A 215 10.03 47.15 -10.55
CA ALA A 215 9.22 47.31 -9.33
C ALA A 215 10.01 47.24 -8.01
N GLU A 216 11.29 46.84 -8.02
CA GLU A 216 12.11 46.73 -6.80
C GLU A 216 12.91 48.01 -6.44
N THR A 217 12.85 49.08 -7.26
CA THR A 217 13.63 50.31 -6.98
C THR A 217 12.86 51.42 -6.26
N ALA A 218 11.68 51.16 -5.70
CA ALA A 218 11.00 52.12 -4.84
C ALA A 218 11.32 51.87 -3.36
N SER A 219 12.51 52.30 -2.93
CA SER A 219 12.86 52.47 -1.52
C SER A 219 11.82 53.37 -0.83
N PRO A 220 11.37 53.08 0.40
CA PRO A 220 10.47 53.98 1.11
C PRO A 220 11.21 55.27 1.47
N THR A 221 10.77 56.39 0.90
CA THR A 221 11.21 57.74 1.28
C THR A 221 10.94 57.94 2.78
N GLN A 222 12.00 58.10 3.57
CA GLN A 222 11.91 58.55 4.96
C GLN A 222 11.27 59.94 4.97
N SER A 223 10.04 60.07 5.48
CA SER A 223 9.46 61.36 5.78
C SER A 223 10.05 61.87 7.11
N THR A 224 11.03 62.75 7.03
CA THR A 224 11.32 63.73 8.08
C THR A 224 10.11 64.63 8.26
N LEU A 225 9.46 64.55 9.42
CA LEU A 225 8.68 65.65 10.00
C LEU A 225 9.38 66.08 11.28
N GLN A 226 10.09 67.21 11.18
CA GLN A 226 10.41 68.09 12.30
C GLN A 226 9.22 69.03 12.51
N ASN A 227 8.55 68.88 13.65
CA ASN A 227 8.28 69.92 14.65
C ASN A 227 7.37 69.35 15.73
#